data_AF-A0A968Z413-F1
#
_entry.id   AF-A0A968Z413-F1
#
_cell.length_a   1.000
_cell.length_b   1.000
_cell.length_c   1.000
_cell.angle_alpha   90.00
_cell.angle_beta   90.00
_cell.angle_gamma   90.00
#
_symmetry.space_group_name_H-M   'P 1'
#
loop_
_entity.id
_entity.type
_entity.pdbx_description
1 polymer ?
#
loop_
_entity_poly.entity_id
_entity_poly.type
_entity_poly.pdbx_seq_one_letter_code
_entity_poly.pdbx_strand_id
1 'polypeptide(L)' 'MNIVEYLSSLPAEKYHYLPNKGNAGDSLISYAAYQLFNESNLNYEKVKLEGK' A
#
# COMPACT_ATOMS: atom_id res chain seq x y z
N MET A 1 0.67 -16.32 -11.53
CA MET A 1 0.19 -15.11 -10.86
C MET A 1 1.32 -14.50 -10.07
N ASN A 2 1.85 -13.38 -10.52
CA ASN A 2 2.80 -12.54 -9.77
C ASN A 2 2.04 -11.54 -8.88
N ILE A 3 2.76 -10.75 -8.09
CA ILE A 3 2.15 -9.83 -7.13
C ILE A 3 1.33 -8.71 -7.81
N VAL A 4 1.78 -8.19 -8.94
CA VAL A 4 1.07 -7.16 -9.71
C VAL A 4 -0.24 -7.73 -10.27
N GLU A 5 -0.17 -8.92 -10.88
CA GLU A 5 -1.35 -9.63 -11.40
C GLU A 5 -2.37 -9.91 -10.29
N TYR A 6 -1.90 -10.30 -9.10
CA TYR A 6 -2.77 -10.51 -7.95
C TYR A 6 -3.45 -9.21 -7.50
N LEU A 7 -2.67 -8.13 -7.30
CA LEU A 7 -3.20 -6.85 -6.83
C LEU A 7 -4.16 -6.23 -7.84
N SER A 8 -3.90 -6.35 -9.14
CA SER A 8 -4.81 -5.90 -10.19
C SER A 8 -6.09 -6.75 -10.31
N SER A 9 -6.08 -7.99 -9.80
CA SER A 9 -7.27 -8.85 -9.79
C SER A 9 -8.22 -8.58 -8.61
N LEU A 10 -7.79 -7.78 -7.64
CA LEU A 10 -8.60 -7.45 -6.47
C LEU A 10 -9.84 -6.63 -6.87
N PRO A 11 -10.95 -6.77 -6.12
CA PRO A 11 -12.13 -5.92 -6.31
C PRO A 11 -11.79 -4.43 -6.33
N ALA A 12 -12.52 -3.64 -7.11
CA ALA A 12 -12.34 -2.18 -7.21
C ALA A 12 -12.75 -1.39 -5.95
N GLU A 13 -12.79 -2.06 -4.80
CA GLU A 13 -13.06 -1.46 -3.49
C GLU A 13 -11.90 -0.57 -3.05
N LYS A 14 -12.18 0.33 -2.10
CA LYS A 14 -11.16 1.21 -1.55
C LYS A 14 -10.43 0.50 -0.40
N TYR A 15 -9.13 0.25 -0.58
CA TYR A 15 -8.28 -0.38 0.42
C TYR A 15 -7.63 0.66 1.35
N HIS A 16 -7.50 0.33 2.63
CA HIS A 16 -6.79 1.17 3.59
C HIS A 16 -5.40 0.61 3.85
N TYR A 17 -4.37 1.38 3.53
CA TYR A 17 -2.99 1.02 3.82
C TYR A 17 -2.46 1.83 5.00
N LEU A 18 -2.04 1.11 6.05
CA LEU A 18 -1.35 1.68 7.20
C LEU A 18 0.15 1.38 7.06
N PRO A 19 1.00 2.38 6.71
CA PRO A 19 2.44 2.16 6.67
C PRO A 19 2.95 1.84 8.08
N ASN A 20 3.92 0.94 8.16
CA ASN A 20 4.58 0.65 9.42
C ASN A 20 5.28 1.91 9.94
N LYS A 21 5.07 2.26 11.21
CA LYS A 21 5.82 3.34 11.86
C LYS A 21 7.16 2.76 12.30
N GLY A 22 8.26 3.34 11.84
CA GLY A 22 9.58 2.80 12.15
C GLY A 22 10.72 3.67 11.63
N ASN A 23 11.83 3.02 11.29
CA ASN A 23 13.06 3.70 10.88
C ASN A 23 13.05 4.04 9.38
N ALA A 24 14.19 4.50 8.86
CA ALA A 24 14.33 4.84 7.44
C ALA A 24 14.10 3.64 6.50
N GLY A 25 14.39 2.41 6.96
CA GLY A 25 14.07 1.18 6.24
C GLY A 25 12.58 0.97 6.07
N ASP A 26 11.78 1.18 7.12
CA ASP A 26 10.32 1.13 7.04
C ASP A 26 9.74 2.19 6.07
N SER A 27 10.42 3.33 5.97
CA SER A 27 10.06 4.38 5.00
C SER A 27 10.29 3.93 3.56
N LEU A 28 11.41 3.23 3.29
CA LEU A 28 11.69 2.65 1.98
C LEU A 28 10.70 1.54 1.62
N ILE A 29 10.36 0.67 2.56
CA ILE A 29 9.34 -0.38 2.36
C ILE A 29 7.99 0.26 2.02
N SER A 30 7.59 1.29 2.77
CA SER A 30 6.34 2.01 2.51
C SER A 30 6.35 2.67 1.13
N TYR A 31 7.48 3.25 0.71
CA TYR A 31 7.62 3.85 -0.61
C TYR A 31 7.49 2.81 -1.74
N ALA A 32 8.17 1.67 -1.60
CA ALA A 32 8.07 0.57 -2.57
C ALA A 32 6.64 0.00 -2.66
N ALA A 33 5.93 -0.08 -1.52
CA ALA A 33 4.52 -0.48 -1.51
C ALA A 33 3.65 0.50 -2.30
N TYR A 34 3.86 1.82 -2.16
CA TYR A 34 3.13 2.82 -2.95
C TYR A 34 3.37 2.68 -4.44
N GLN A 35 4.63 2.42 -4.86
CA GLN A 35 4.95 2.19 -6.26
C GLN A 35 4.19 0.98 -6.80
N LEU A 36 4.22 -0.13 -6.07
CA LEU A 36 3.53 -1.36 -6.46
C LEU A 36 2.01 -1.18 -6.56
N PHE A 37 1.40 -0.47 -5.63
CA PHE A 37 -0.04 -0.20 -5.65
C PHE A 37 -0.44 0.67 -6.85
N ASN A 38 0.38 1.68 -7.18
CA ASN A 38 0.17 2.53 -8.33
C ASN A 38 0.30 1.74 -9.64
N GLU A 39 1.33 0.90 -9.77
CA GLU A 39 1.55 0.04 -10.94
C GLU A 39 0.41 -0.96 -11.16
N SER A 40 -0.20 -1.43 -10.05
CA SER A 40 -1.30 -2.41 -10.08
C SER A 40 -2.68 -1.78 -10.26
N ASN A 41 -2.77 -0.44 -10.35
CA ASN A 41 -4.03 0.33 -10.30
C ASN A 41 -4.91 0.01 -9.07
N LEU A 42 -4.29 -0.29 -7.92
CA LEU A 42 -5.02 -0.57 -6.69
C LEU A 42 -5.70 0.72 -6.19
N ASN A 43 -7.00 0.67 -5.94
CA ASN A 43 -7.74 1.79 -5.33
C ASN A 43 -7.46 1.82 -3.82
N TYR A 44 -6.48 2.61 -3.35
CA TYR A 44 -6.11 2.67 -1.93
C TYR A 44 -6.04 4.09 -1.38
N GLU A 45 -6.18 4.20 -0.06
CA GLU A 45 -5.80 5.38 0.70
C GLU A 45 -4.86 5.06 1.86
N LYS A 46 -3.99 6.03 2.15
CA LYS A 46 -3.08 5.96 3.29
C LYS A 46 -3.83 6.40 4.54
N VAL A 47 -3.93 5.52 5.52
CA VAL A 47 -4.48 5.85 6.83
C VAL A 47 -3.36 6.12 7.82
N LYS A 48 -3.63 7.00 8.79
CA LYS A 48 -2.74 7.28 9.92
C LYS A 48 -3.46 6.84 11.18
N LEU A 49 -2.76 6.15 12.08
CA LEU A 49 -3.23 6.05 13.45
C LEU A 49 -3.05 7.43 14.10
N GLU A 50 -4.15 8.16 14.27
CA GLU A 50 -4.20 9.34 15.12
C GLU A 50 -3.96 8.87 16.57
N GLY A 51 -3.00 9.51 17.25
CA GLY A 51 -2.69 9.20 18.64
C GLY A 51 -3.82 9.71 19.54
N LYS A 52 -4.22 8.89 20.52
CA LYS A 52 -4.81 9.40 21.76
C LYS A 52 -3.74 10.09 22.59
#